data_AF-A0A4P5VK85-F1
#
_entry.id   AF-A0A4P5VK85-F1
#
_cell.length_a   1.000
_cell.length_b   1.000
_cell.length_c   1.000
_cell.angle_alpha   90.00
_cell.angle_beta   90.00
_cell.angle_gamma   90.00
#
_symmetry.space_group_name_H-M   'P 1'
#
loop_
_entity.id
_entity.type
_entity.pdbx_description
1 polymer ?
#
loop_
_entity_poly.entity_id
_entity_poly.type
_entity_poly.pdbx_seq_one_letter_code
_entity_poly.pdbx_strand_id
1 'polypeptide(L)' 'MADAGPPPLDGRGEPITPERLEAFDEAATAELARRLEDDDYPSPFAGLADWHLLRALAIHRPELARPYVHLVDQEPFDED' A
#
# COMPACT_ATOMS: atom_id res chain seq x y z
N MET A 1 -13.38 3.04 -25.50
CA MET A 1 -12.21 2.93 -24.60
C MET A 1 -12.68 3.41 -23.25
N ALA A 2 -12.72 2.55 -22.24
CA ALA A 2 -13.05 2.99 -20.88
C ALA A 2 -11.91 3.88 -20.38
N ASP A 3 -12.25 5.10 -19.96
CA ASP A 3 -11.34 5.99 -19.25
C ASP A 3 -10.97 5.28 -17.94
N ALA A 4 -9.73 4.78 -17.84
CA ALA A 4 -9.21 4.33 -16.58
C ALA A 4 -9.15 5.57 -15.70
N GLY A 5 -9.99 5.63 -14.65
CA GLY A 5 -10.00 6.75 -13.71
C GLY A 5 -8.60 7.05 -13.16
N PRO A 6 -8.41 8.22 -12.53
CA PRO A 6 -7.09 8.63 -12.06
C PRO A 6 -6.46 7.50 -11.21
N PRO A 7 -5.16 7.20 -11.44
CA PRO A 7 -4.48 6.15 -10.69
C PRO A 7 -4.58 6.44 -9.18
N PRO A 8 -4.68 5.40 -8.33
CA PRO A 8 -4.70 5.58 -6.89
C PRO A 8 -3.43 6.32 -6.45
N LEU A 9 -3.57 7.13 -5.38
CA LEU A 9 -2.47 7.93 -4.85
C LEU A 9 -1.78 7.21 -3.69
N ASP A 10 -0.52 7.55 -3.46
CA ASP A 10 0.30 7.08 -2.34
C ASP A 10 0.27 8.04 -1.13
N GLY A 11 1.00 7.72 -0.05
CA GLY A 11 1.16 8.55 1.16
C GLY A 11 1.65 10.00 0.94
N ARG A 12 2.17 10.32 -0.25
CA ARG A 12 2.60 11.67 -0.66
C ARG A 12 1.62 12.39 -1.59
N GLY A 13 0.50 11.75 -1.94
CA GLY A 13 -0.47 12.29 -2.91
C GLY A 13 -0.02 12.15 -4.37
N GLU A 14 1.00 11.33 -4.64
CA GLU A 14 1.52 11.03 -5.96
C GLU A 14 0.85 9.78 -6.53
N PRO A 15 0.67 9.67 -7.85
CA PRO A 15 0.07 8.49 -8.47
C PRO A 15 0.94 7.24 -8.27
N ILE A 16 0.29 6.11 -7.97
CA ILE A 16 0.92 4.80 -7.94
C ILE A 16 1.06 4.31 -9.38
N THR A 17 2.27 4.41 -9.93
CA THR A 17 2.60 3.94 -11.29
C THR A 17 3.45 2.67 -11.26
N PRO A 18 3.52 1.89 -12.35
CA PRO A 18 4.38 0.73 -12.45
C PRO A 18 5.86 1.04 -12.17
N GLU A 19 6.39 2.12 -12.73
CA GLU A 19 7.81 2.53 -12.56
C GLU A 19 8.13 2.80 -11.09
N ARG A 20 7.16 3.35 -10.36
CA ARG A 20 7.29 3.59 -8.92
C ARG A 20 7.32 2.28 -8.14
N LEU A 21 6.46 1.33 -8.47
CA LEU A 21 6.44 0.01 -7.82
C LEU A 21 7.73 -0.77 -8.10
N GLU A 22 8.31 -0.61 -9.29
CA GLU A 22 9.60 -1.20 -9.65
C GLU A 22 10.78 -0.61 -8.87
N ALA A 23 10.66 0.63 -8.40
CA ALA A 23 11.67 1.29 -7.57
C ALA A 23 11.67 0.85 -6.10
N PHE A 24 10.67 0.09 -5.65
CA PHE A 24 10.64 -0.46 -4.29
C PHE A 24 11.57 -1.67 -4.15
N ASP A 25 12.27 -1.71 -3.02
CA ASP A 25 13.05 -2.85 -2.57
C ASP A 25 12.53 -3.35 -1.20
N GLU A 26 13.21 -4.36 -0.63
CA GLU A 26 12.85 -4.94 0.66
C GLU A 26 12.88 -3.90 1.80
N ALA A 27 13.89 -3.01 1.80
CA ALA A 27 14.07 -2.01 2.86
C ALA A 27 12.98 -0.93 2.80
N ALA A 28 12.69 -0.41 1.60
CA ALA A 28 11.61 0.55 1.39
C ALA A 28 10.23 -0.05 1.73
N THR A 29 10.02 -1.33 1.41
CA THR A 29 8.77 -2.04 1.73
C THR A 29 8.65 -2.28 3.24
N ALA A 30 9.72 -2.65 3.92
CA ALA A 30 9.73 -2.81 5.38
C ALA A 30 9.43 -1.48 6.10
N GLU A 31 10.00 -0.38 5.62
CA GLU A 31 9.74 0.95 6.17
C GLU A 31 8.29 1.40 5.94
N LEU A 32 7.70 1.07 4.78
CA LEU A 32 6.27 1.28 4.53
C LEU A 32 5.39 0.47 5.49
N ALA A 33 5.68 -0.82 5.66
CA ALA A 33 4.95 -1.69 6.58
C ALA A 33 5.04 -1.19 8.03
N ARG A 34 6.23 -0.79 8.48
CA ARG A 34 6.44 -0.20 9.82
C ARG A 34 5.57 1.03 10.05
N ARG A 35 5.47 1.95 9.09
CA ARG A 35 4.58 3.12 9.23
C ARG A 35 3.10 2.72 9.36
N LEU A 36 2.66 1.69 8.63
CA LEU A 36 1.31 1.16 8.73
C LEU A 36 1.05 0.47 10.08
N GLU A 37 2.04 -0.23 10.63
CA GLU A 37 1.96 -0.85 11.97
C GLU A 37 1.95 0.19 13.10
N ASP A 38 2.78 1.22 12.99
CA ASP A 38 2.88 2.29 13.99
C ASP A 38 1.59 3.14 14.04
N ASP A 39 0.87 3.24 12.91
CA ASP A 39 -0.38 4.00 12.74
C ASP A 39 -0.32 5.47 13.21
N ASP A 40 0.89 6.04 13.33
CA ASP A 40 1.14 7.41 13.78
C ASP A 40 1.08 8.40 12.60
N TYR A 41 -0.02 8.36 11.85
CA TYR A 41 -0.22 9.23 10.69
C TYR A 41 -0.81 10.59 11.10
N PRO A 42 -0.40 11.70 10.44
CA PRO A 42 -0.97 13.02 10.71
C PRO A 42 -2.44 13.13 10.29
N SER A 43 -2.94 12.22 9.45
CA SER A 43 -4.36 12.10 9.11
C SER A 43 -4.69 10.68 8.64
N PRO A 44 -5.96 10.25 8.75
CA PRO A 44 -6.40 8.95 8.22
C PRO A 44 -6.14 8.77 6.72
N PHE A 45 -6.16 9.85 5.94
CA PHE A 45 -5.88 9.80 4.50
C PHE A 45 -4.43 9.44 4.19
N ALA A 46 -3.48 9.85 5.05
CA ALA A 46 -2.08 9.49 4.88
C ALA A 46 -1.87 7.99 5.13
N GLY A 47 -2.50 7.43 6.17
CA GLY A 47 -2.49 5.99 6.42
C GLY A 47 -3.18 5.19 5.31
N LEU A 48 -4.34 5.65 4.83
CA LEU A 48 -5.06 5.02 3.72
C LEU A 48 -4.22 4.97 2.43
N ALA A 49 -3.44 6.00 2.17
CA ALA A 49 -2.65 6.07 0.95
C ALA A 49 -1.39 5.20 1.01
N ASP A 50 -0.75 5.07 2.18
CA ASP A 50 0.28 4.05 2.42
C ASP A 50 -0.28 2.63 2.35
N TRP A 51 -1.51 2.42 2.84
CA TRP A 51 -2.21 1.14 2.71
C TRP A 51 -2.45 0.78 1.24
N HIS A 52 -2.92 1.73 0.42
CA HIS A 52 -3.08 1.53 -1.03
C HIS A 52 -1.75 1.20 -1.72
N LEU A 53 -0.66 1.84 -1.31
CA LEU A 53 0.67 1.56 -1.84
C LEU A 53 1.13 0.14 -1.49
N LEU A 54 0.99 -0.30 -0.24
CA LEU A 54 1.36 -1.67 0.17
C LEU A 54 0.49 -2.70 -0.56
N ARG A 55 -0.81 -2.40 -0.76
CA ARG A 55 -1.72 -3.27 -1.51
C ARG A 55 -1.33 -3.37 -2.99
N ALA A 56 -0.89 -2.28 -3.61
CA ALA A 56 -0.38 -2.30 -4.98
C ALA A 56 0.90 -3.16 -5.08
N LEU A 57 1.81 -3.05 -4.10
CA LEU A 57 2.99 -3.93 -4.02
C LEU A 57 2.58 -5.40 -3.85
N ALA A 58 1.57 -5.72 -3.03
CA ALA A 58 1.08 -7.10 -2.90
C ALA A 58 0.53 -7.70 -4.20
N ILE A 59 -0.07 -6.87 -5.06
CA ILE A 59 -0.60 -7.30 -6.37
C ILE A 59 0.52 -7.46 -7.40
N HIS A 60 1.44 -6.50 -7.47
CA HIS A 60 2.40 -6.38 -8.58
C HIS A 60 3.80 -6.94 -8.26
N ARG A 61 4.18 -6.98 -6.98
CA ARG A 61 5.49 -7.41 -6.45
C ARG A 61 5.31 -8.26 -5.18
N PRO A 62 4.56 -9.37 -5.25
CA PRO A 62 4.13 -10.14 -4.09
C PRO A 62 5.28 -10.63 -3.19
N GLU A 63 6.47 -10.84 -3.77
CA GLU A 63 7.67 -11.20 -3.03
C GLU A 63 8.10 -10.17 -1.99
N LEU A 64 7.89 -8.87 -2.25
CA LEU A 64 8.22 -7.78 -1.32
C LEU A 64 7.17 -7.65 -0.21
N ALA A 65 5.90 -7.90 -0.53
CA ALA A 65 4.78 -7.68 0.38
C ALA A 65 4.38 -8.92 1.20
N ARG A 66 4.88 -10.11 0.85
CA ARG A 66 4.52 -11.39 1.49
C ARG A 66 4.60 -11.38 3.02
N PRO A 67 5.62 -10.78 3.68
CA PRO A 67 5.67 -10.71 5.15
C PRO A 67 4.56 -9.83 5.75
N TYR A 68 4.02 -8.90 4.97
CA TYR A 68 3.15 -7.80 5.40
C TYR A 68 1.71 -7.96 4.90
N VAL A 69 1.36 -9.15 4.38
CA VAL A 69 0.02 -9.42 3.81
C VAL A 69 -1.10 -9.14 4.82
N HIS A 70 -0.86 -9.37 6.11
CA HIS A 70 -1.81 -9.09 7.20
C HIS A 70 -2.18 -7.60 7.35
N LEU A 71 -1.38 -6.67 6.79
CA LEU A 71 -1.67 -5.23 6.79
C LEU A 71 -2.61 -4.81 5.65
N VAL A 72 -2.70 -5.62 4.58
CA VAL A 72 -3.50 -5.31 3.37
C VAL A 72 -4.68 -6.24 3.19
N ASP A 73 -4.57 -7.46 3.71
CA ASP A 73 -5.59 -8.49 3.70
C ASP A 73 -6.30 -8.44 5.04
N GLN A 74 -7.19 -7.46 5.18
CA GLN A 74 -8.21 -7.51 6.22
C GLN A 74 -9.16 -8.63 5.79
N GLU A 75 -9.03 -9.83 6.37
CA GLU A 75 -10.08 -10.84 6.27
C GLU A 75 -11.44 -10.19 6.58
N PRO A 76 -12.54 -10.63 5.94
CA PRO A 76 -13.86 -10.11 6.26
C PRO A 76 -14.06 -10.17 7.77
N PHE A 77 -14.54 -9.07 8.36
CA PHE A 77 -14.92 -9.01 9.77
C PHE A 77 -15.65 -10.32 10.14
N ASP A 78 -15.11 -11.10 11.08
CA ASP A 78 -15.89 -12.13 11.74
C ASP A 78 -16.99 -11.39 12.53
N GLU A 79 -18.14 -11.21 11.89
CA GLU A 79 -19.39 -10.85 12.54
C GLU A 79 -19.87 -12.07 13.36
N ASP A 80 -19.62 -12.06 14.68
CA ASP A 80 -20.36 -12.88 15.65
C ASP A 80 -21.77 -12.31 15.90
#